data_AF-A0A961NSX1-F1
#
_entry.id   AF-A0A961NSX1-F1
#
_cell.length_a   1.000
_cell.length_b   1.000
_cell.length_c   1.000
_cell.angle_alpha   90.00
_cell.angle_beta   90.00
_cell.angle_gamma   90.00
#
_symmetry.space_group_name_H-M   'P 1'
#
loop_
_entity.id
_entity.type
_entity.pdbx_description
1 polymer ?
#
loop_
_entity_poly.entity_id
_entity_poly.type
_entity_poly.pdbx_seq_one_letter_code
_entity_poly.pdbx_strand_id
1 'polypeptide(L)'
;MHVQLTERALAGDKWSIARLISLFEDPRPSAAEQRALVLASLRQDDRSRRAVFPGITGTPGSGKSTLLGRLALLLIQQDPEVRVAVVAIDPSSHVSGGSILGDRTRVQFPLDELRLFFRSQASDLELGGVSRTTFQVCRLLYFLFDFVFIETVGIGQNEIEIQHVADRIYLVLQPLGGDQVQFMKAGIMEIPDAFVLNKSDTGLAADQSFHALKASLSFSRPGEEDRIPIFRTSATTGSGVQELSADIVAADRKDFRRTMNEKEAYFFEKWVRDEYGRTGLRFLNQMRPGASAYLKKAGSFDEAQMQFHGEYRGQP
;
A
#
# COMPACT_ATOMS: atom_id res chain seq x y z
N MET A 1 -20.29 -17.74 -10.76
CA MET A 1 -18.89 -17.48 -11.16
C MET A 1 -18.06 -16.88 -10.02
N HIS A 2 -18.43 -15.72 -9.47
CA HIS A 2 -17.62 -15.06 -8.42
C HIS A 2 -17.47 -15.88 -7.13
N VAL A 3 -18.50 -16.59 -6.67
CA VAL A 3 -18.41 -17.48 -5.49
C VAL A 3 -17.29 -18.51 -5.63
N GLN A 4 -17.20 -19.18 -6.79
CA GLN A 4 -16.14 -20.17 -7.05
C GLN A 4 -14.75 -19.52 -7.13
N LEU A 5 -14.65 -18.30 -7.66
CA LEU A 5 -13.40 -17.54 -7.66
C LEU A 5 -12.98 -17.16 -6.24
N THR A 6 -13.92 -16.73 -5.40
CA THR A 6 -13.68 -16.38 -4.00
C THR A 6 -13.18 -17.59 -3.21
N GLU A 7 -13.82 -18.75 -3.33
CA GLU A 7 -13.39 -19.99 -2.70
C GLU A 7 -11.95 -20.38 -3.07
N ARG A 8 -11.63 -20.33 -4.36
CA ARG A 8 -10.28 -20.65 -4.84
C ARG A 8 -9.26 -19.59 -4.41
N ALA A 9 -9.64 -18.32 -4.37
CA ALA A 9 -8.78 -17.25 -3.88
C ALA A 9 -8.46 -17.41 -2.39
N LEU A 10 -9.42 -17.84 -1.56
CA LEU A 10 -9.19 -18.20 -0.15
C LEU A 10 -8.21 -19.38 -0.02
N ALA A 11 -8.19 -20.30 -0.99
CA ALA A 11 -7.20 -21.37 -1.07
C ALA A 11 -5.82 -20.94 -1.61
N GLY A 12 -5.63 -19.67 -2.00
CA GLY A 12 -4.36 -19.15 -2.54
C GLY A 12 -4.19 -19.31 -4.04
N ASP A 13 -5.25 -19.67 -4.78
CA ASP A 13 -5.19 -19.83 -6.24
C ASP A 13 -4.90 -18.49 -6.94
N LYS A 14 -3.66 -18.32 -7.42
CA LYS A 14 -3.18 -17.07 -8.02
C LYS A 14 -4.01 -16.59 -9.21
N TRP A 15 -4.54 -17.51 -10.01
CA TRP A 15 -5.37 -17.17 -11.16
C TRP A 15 -6.72 -16.57 -10.72
N SER A 16 -7.36 -17.16 -9.72
CA SER A 16 -8.62 -16.67 -9.17
C SER A 16 -8.43 -15.32 -8.48
N ILE A 17 -7.33 -15.15 -7.75
CA ILE A 17 -6.94 -13.85 -7.18
C ILE A 17 -6.78 -12.82 -8.30
N ALA A 18 -6.04 -13.12 -9.36
CA ALA A 18 -5.87 -12.20 -10.49
C ALA A 18 -7.19 -11.84 -11.19
N ARG A 19 -8.13 -12.79 -11.33
CA ARG A 19 -9.47 -12.53 -11.90
C ARG A 19 -10.32 -11.64 -11.01
N LEU A 20 -10.27 -11.84 -9.69
CA LEU A 20 -10.92 -10.95 -8.74
C LEU A 20 -10.26 -9.56 -8.78
N ILE A 21 -8.94 -9.46 -8.87
CA ILE A 21 -8.26 -8.17 -9.05
C ILE A 21 -8.79 -7.44 -10.29
N SER A 22 -8.97 -8.11 -11.42
CA SER A 22 -9.55 -7.47 -12.61
C SER A 22 -10.96 -6.92 -12.38
N LEU A 23 -11.77 -7.58 -11.54
CA LEU A 23 -13.08 -7.04 -11.11
C LEU A 23 -12.90 -5.81 -10.20
N PHE A 24 -11.89 -5.82 -9.33
CA PHE A 24 -11.62 -4.71 -8.43
C PHE A 24 -10.99 -3.50 -9.11
N GLU A 25 -10.33 -3.72 -10.23
CA GLU A 25 -9.80 -2.67 -11.11
C GLU A 25 -10.86 -2.07 -12.04
N ASP A 26 -12.05 -2.68 -12.14
CA ASP A 26 -13.12 -2.21 -13.04
C ASP A 26 -13.85 -0.99 -12.45
N PRO A 27 -13.78 0.20 -13.11
CA PRO A 27 -14.37 1.43 -12.59
C PRO A 27 -15.88 1.50 -12.81
N ARG A 28 -16.49 0.57 -13.57
CA ARG A 28 -17.91 0.65 -13.93
C ARG A 28 -18.82 0.48 -12.69
N PRO A 29 -19.97 1.18 -12.61
CA PRO A 29 -20.91 1.01 -11.50
C PRO A 29 -21.37 -0.43 -11.28
N SER A 30 -21.56 -1.21 -12.35
CA SER A 30 -21.95 -2.63 -12.25
C SER A 30 -20.88 -3.51 -11.57
N ALA A 31 -19.62 -3.10 -11.58
CA ALA A 31 -18.56 -3.79 -10.84
C ALA A 31 -18.66 -3.53 -9.33
N ALA A 32 -19.20 -2.38 -8.88
CA ALA A 32 -19.39 -2.09 -7.46
C ALA A 32 -20.33 -3.09 -6.79
N GLU A 33 -21.43 -3.45 -7.46
CA GLU A 33 -22.36 -4.49 -6.99
C GLU A 33 -21.64 -5.84 -6.81
N GLN A 34 -20.83 -6.23 -7.79
CA GLN A 34 -20.11 -7.50 -7.76
C GLN A 34 -18.99 -7.50 -6.70
N ARG A 35 -18.27 -6.40 -6.53
CA ARG A 35 -17.29 -6.22 -5.45
C ARG A 35 -17.94 -6.34 -4.07
N ALA A 36 -19.09 -5.69 -3.86
CA ALA A 36 -19.83 -5.76 -2.61
C ALA A 36 -20.18 -7.21 -2.24
N LEU A 37 -20.65 -8.01 -3.20
CA LEU A 37 -20.94 -9.43 -3.00
C LEU A 37 -19.69 -10.25 -2.64
N VAL A 38 -18.58 -10.02 -3.35
CA VAL A 38 -17.30 -10.72 -3.06
C VAL A 38 -16.80 -10.38 -1.66
N LEU A 39 -16.79 -9.09 -1.28
CA LEU A 39 -16.33 -8.66 0.04
C LEU A 39 -17.28 -9.12 1.16
N ALA A 40 -18.59 -9.13 0.93
CA ALA A 40 -19.54 -9.68 1.88
C ALA A 40 -19.29 -11.17 2.14
N SER A 41 -19.05 -11.95 1.09
CA SER A 41 -18.68 -13.37 1.21
C SER A 41 -17.37 -13.55 2.00
N LEU A 42 -16.34 -12.77 1.68
CA LEU A 42 -15.06 -12.82 2.39
C LEU A 42 -15.20 -12.43 3.87
N ARG A 43 -16.01 -11.42 4.20
CA ARG A 43 -16.23 -10.99 5.59
C ARG A 43 -16.81 -12.09 6.48
N GLN A 44 -17.60 -13.00 5.93
CA GLN A 44 -18.28 -14.09 6.65
C GLN A 44 -17.50 -15.41 6.65
N ASP A 45 -16.37 -15.49 5.94
CA ASP A 45 -15.58 -16.71 5.83
C ASP A 45 -14.47 -16.73 6.89
N ASP A 46 -14.39 -17.82 7.67
CA ASP A 46 -13.41 -17.98 8.73
C ASP A 46 -11.96 -18.12 8.22
N ARG A 47 -11.78 -18.48 6.94
CA ARG A 47 -10.44 -18.53 6.30
C ARG A 47 -9.95 -17.15 5.90
N SER A 48 -10.83 -16.14 5.90
CA SER A 48 -10.44 -14.79 5.53
C SER A 48 -9.49 -14.19 6.54
N ARG A 49 -8.44 -13.59 6.01
CA ARG A 49 -7.38 -12.92 6.77
C ARG A 49 -7.73 -11.46 6.99
N ARG A 50 -6.84 -10.74 7.66
CA ARG A 50 -6.96 -9.30 7.93
C ARG A 50 -5.57 -8.68 7.80
N ALA A 51 -5.17 -8.40 6.57
CA ALA A 51 -3.80 -8.01 6.29
C ALA A 51 -3.37 -6.73 7.03
N VAL A 52 -2.08 -6.62 7.32
CA VAL A 52 -1.39 -5.35 7.54
C VAL A 52 -0.90 -4.83 6.20
N PHE A 53 -0.86 -3.51 6.06
CA PHE A 53 -0.34 -2.82 4.87
C PHE A 53 0.98 -2.09 5.17
N PRO A 54 2.15 -2.76 5.14
CA PRO A 54 3.43 -2.07 5.17
C PRO A 54 3.63 -1.27 3.87
N GLY A 55 3.76 0.05 4.00
CA GLY A 55 4.03 0.95 2.89
C GLY A 55 5.53 1.13 2.71
N ILE A 56 6.05 0.82 1.52
CA ILE A 56 7.47 0.97 1.17
C ILE A 56 7.59 2.06 0.11
N THR A 57 8.26 3.15 0.48
CA THR A 57 8.60 4.26 -0.42
C THR A 57 10.10 4.50 -0.38
N GLY A 58 10.65 5.33 -1.27
CA GLY A 58 12.09 5.58 -1.29
C GLY A 58 12.65 5.92 -2.66
N THR A 59 13.91 6.36 -2.68
CA THR A 59 14.56 6.87 -3.90
C THR A 59 14.62 5.81 -5.01
N PRO A 60 14.49 6.21 -6.28
CA PRO A 60 14.80 5.32 -7.39
C PRO A 60 16.20 4.72 -7.21
N GLY A 61 16.33 3.41 -7.41
CA GLY A 61 17.59 2.71 -7.25
C GLY A 61 17.99 2.38 -5.80
N SER A 62 17.25 2.78 -4.77
CA SER A 62 17.56 2.41 -3.38
C SER A 62 17.45 0.90 -3.09
N GLY A 63 16.85 0.14 -4.01
CA GLY A 63 16.72 -1.31 -3.92
C GLY A 63 15.44 -1.78 -3.23
N LYS A 64 14.38 -0.96 -3.23
CA LYS A 64 13.06 -1.26 -2.67
C LYS A 64 12.53 -2.63 -3.08
N SER A 65 12.36 -2.87 -4.38
CA SER A 65 11.77 -4.11 -4.89
C SER A 65 12.63 -5.33 -4.52
N THR A 66 13.96 -5.24 -4.62
CA THR A 66 14.87 -6.33 -4.20
C THR A 66 14.77 -6.61 -2.71
N LEU A 67 14.71 -5.57 -1.87
CA LEU A 67 14.52 -5.70 -0.43
C LEU A 67 13.17 -6.34 -0.10
N LEU A 68 12.09 -5.89 -0.74
CA LEU A 68 10.75 -6.45 -0.62
C LEU A 68 10.69 -7.92 -1.00
N GLY A 69 11.34 -8.30 -2.10
CA GLY A 69 11.44 -9.69 -2.53
C GLY A 69 12.03 -10.58 -1.44
N ARG A 70 13.12 -10.11 -0.81
CA ARG A 70 13.76 -10.84 0.29
C ARG A 70 12.91 -10.85 1.57
N LEU A 71 12.27 -9.73 1.92
CA LEU A 71 11.37 -9.65 3.08
C LEU A 71 10.19 -10.61 2.95
N ALA A 72 9.53 -10.61 1.79
CA ALA A 72 8.40 -11.50 1.53
C ALA A 72 8.79 -12.98 1.66
N LEU A 73 9.95 -13.36 1.09
CA LEU A 73 10.50 -14.71 1.23
C LEU A 73 10.84 -15.06 2.68
N LEU A 74 11.45 -14.12 3.41
CA LEU A 74 11.80 -14.34 4.82
C LEU A 74 10.53 -14.56 5.68
N LEU A 75 9.49 -13.77 5.48
CA LEU A 75 8.24 -13.87 6.24
C LEU A 75 7.58 -15.25 6.06
N ILE A 76 7.47 -15.76 4.83
CA ILE A 76 6.87 -17.09 4.59
C ILE A 76 7.78 -18.27 5.01
N GLN A 77 9.08 -18.01 5.20
CA GLN A 77 10.02 -18.98 5.77
C GLN A 77 9.93 -19.02 7.29
N GLN A 78 9.66 -17.88 7.93
CA GLN A 78 9.52 -17.76 9.37
C GLN A 78 8.20 -18.34 9.88
N ASP A 79 7.14 -18.29 9.07
CA ASP A 79 5.82 -18.81 9.42
C ASP A 79 5.19 -19.57 8.24
N PRO A 80 4.88 -20.87 8.38
CA PRO A 80 4.30 -21.68 7.31
C PRO A 80 2.90 -21.21 6.88
N GLU A 81 2.14 -20.57 7.77
CA GLU A 81 0.75 -20.16 7.54
C GLU A 81 0.63 -18.73 6.99
N VAL A 82 1.71 -17.93 7.04
CA VAL A 82 1.73 -16.56 6.54
C VAL A 82 1.63 -16.50 5.03
N ARG A 83 0.81 -15.57 4.55
CA ARG A 83 0.67 -15.19 3.15
C ARG A 83 1.03 -13.73 2.96
N VAL A 84 1.81 -13.46 1.92
CA VAL A 84 2.31 -12.13 1.58
C VAL A 84 1.93 -11.76 0.15
N ALA A 85 1.31 -10.60 -0.02
CA ALA A 85 1.14 -9.96 -1.31
C ALA A 85 2.04 -8.73 -1.42
N VAL A 86 2.49 -8.43 -2.63
CA VAL A 86 3.17 -7.18 -2.99
C VAL A 86 2.35 -6.51 -4.09
N VAL A 87 1.95 -5.27 -3.84
CA VAL A 87 1.32 -4.35 -4.80
C VAL A 87 2.34 -3.26 -5.10
N ALA A 88 2.99 -3.37 -6.26
CA ALA A 88 3.96 -2.39 -6.74
C ALA A 88 3.28 -1.40 -7.68
N ILE A 89 3.36 -0.12 -7.34
CA ILE A 89 2.85 0.97 -8.18
C ILE A 89 3.98 1.39 -9.11
N ASP A 90 3.77 1.18 -10.40
CA ASP A 90 4.69 1.56 -11.48
C ASP A 90 4.20 2.86 -12.15
N PRO A 91 5.11 3.68 -12.73
CA PRO A 91 4.69 4.78 -13.58
C PRO A 91 3.82 4.28 -14.72
N SER A 92 2.78 5.05 -15.03
CA SER A 92 1.90 4.76 -16.17
C SER A 92 2.61 5.07 -17.49
N SER A 93 2.50 4.16 -18.46
CA SER A 93 2.90 4.43 -19.85
C SER A 93 2.03 5.56 -20.43
N HIS A 94 2.66 6.63 -20.92
CA HIS A 94 1.95 7.72 -21.62
C HIS A 94 1.25 7.26 -22.91
N VAL A 95 1.63 6.10 -23.46
CA VAL A 95 1.11 5.59 -24.74
C VAL A 95 -0.05 4.61 -24.53
N SER A 96 0.05 3.71 -23.54
CA SER A 96 -0.93 2.64 -23.33
C SER A 96 -1.76 2.78 -22.05
N GLY A 97 -1.40 3.70 -21.15
CA GLY A 97 -2.01 3.85 -19.83
C GLY A 97 -1.69 2.73 -18.83
N GLY A 98 -1.08 1.62 -19.27
CA GLY A 98 -0.69 0.50 -18.41
C GLY A 98 0.66 0.67 -17.72
N SER A 99 1.00 -0.23 -16.79
CA SER A 99 2.28 -0.22 -16.05
C SER A 99 3.47 -0.49 -16.97
N ILE A 100 4.59 0.20 -16.76
CA ILE A 100 5.83 0.04 -17.55
C ILE A 100 6.59 -1.28 -17.22
N LEU A 101 6.06 -2.15 -16.35
CA LEU A 101 6.52 -3.53 -16.10
C LEU A 101 7.94 -3.67 -15.50
N GLY A 102 8.58 -2.58 -15.10
CA GLY A 102 9.99 -2.57 -14.67
C GLY A 102 10.27 -3.42 -13.43
N ASP A 103 9.40 -3.38 -12.42
CA ASP A 103 9.75 -3.90 -11.08
C ASP A 103 9.53 -5.40 -10.91
N ARG A 104 8.61 -6.02 -11.67
CA ARG A 104 8.41 -7.48 -11.66
C ARG A 104 9.64 -8.27 -12.12
N THR A 105 10.51 -7.68 -12.95
CA THR A 105 11.73 -8.35 -13.42
C THR A 105 12.82 -8.43 -12.34
N ARG A 106 12.74 -7.59 -11.30
CA ARG A 106 13.74 -7.48 -10.22
C ARG A 106 13.43 -8.34 -9.01
N VAL A 107 12.22 -8.90 -8.92
CA VAL A 107 11.74 -9.75 -7.82
C VAL A 107 11.36 -11.12 -8.37
N GLN A 108 12.14 -12.15 -8.07
CA GLN A 108 11.84 -13.53 -8.45
C GLN A 108 11.16 -14.24 -7.29
N PHE A 109 9.82 -14.28 -7.30
CA PHE A 109 9.08 -15.18 -6.43
C PHE A 109 9.01 -16.58 -7.06
N PRO A 110 9.13 -17.66 -6.28
CA PRO A 110 8.87 -19.01 -6.77
C PRO A 110 7.46 -19.09 -7.36
N LEU A 111 7.36 -19.57 -8.61
CA LEU A 111 6.08 -19.62 -9.31
C LEU A 111 5.04 -20.48 -8.56
N ASP A 112 5.51 -21.59 -7.97
CA ASP A 112 4.68 -22.57 -7.28
C ASP A 112 4.37 -22.20 -5.82
N GLU A 113 4.94 -21.11 -5.30
CA GLU A 113 4.66 -20.66 -3.94
C GLU A 113 3.35 -19.89 -3.89
N LEU A 114 2.26 -20.56 -3.51
CA LEU A 114 0.90 -20.00 -3.46
C LEU A 114 0.73 -18.93 -2.37
N ARG A 115 1.59 -18.92 -1.35
CA ARG A 115 1.54 -17.92 -0.26
C ARG A 115 2.09 -16.56 -0.68
N LEU A 116 2.80 -16.48 -1.81
CA LEU A 116 3.34 -15.24 -2.37
C LEU A 116 2.58 -14.78 -3.60
N PHE A 117 2.16 -13.53 -3.59
CA PHE A 117 1.49 -12.90 -4.72
C PHE A 117 2.15 -11.56 -5.07
N PHE A 118 2.33 -11.29 -6.37
CA PHE A 118 2.89 -10.03 -6.86
C PHE A 118 1.97 -9.43 -7.92
N ARG A 119 1.60 -8.18 -7.73
CA ARG A 119 0.86 -7.37 -8.70
C ARG A 119 1.59 -6.06 -8.92
N SER A 120 1.93 -5.79 -10.18
CA SER A 120 2.27 -4.43 -10.61
C SER A 120 0.98 -3.74 -11.05
N GLN A 121 0.76 -2.51 -10.61
CA GLN A 121 -0.34 -1.63 -11.01
C GLN A 121 0.23 -0.35 -11.63
N ALA A 122 -0.44 0.15 -12.66
CA ALA A 122 -0.14 1.48 -13.17
C ALA A 122 -0.59 2.54 -12.16
N SER A 123 0.07 3.70 -12.16
CA SER A 123 -0.36 4.85 -11.36
C SER A 123 -1.63 5.55 -11.88
N ASP A 124 -2.33 5.00 -12.89
CA ASP A 124 -3.56 5.54 -13.51
C ASP A 124 -3.45 7.03 -13.96
N LEU A 125 -2.29 7.46 -14.48
CA LEU A 125 -1.95 8.87 -14.77
C LEU A 125 -2.01 9.83 -13.56
N GLU A 126 -2.38 9.34 -12.38
CA GLU A 126 -2.07 10.01 -11.12
C GLU A 126 -0.55 9.94 -10.94
N LEU A 127 0.07 11.05 -10.57
CA LEU A 127 1.52 11.21 -10.51
C LEU A 127 2.11 10.41 -9.33
N GLY A 128 2.21 9.07 -9.39
CA GLY A 128 3.03 8.26 -8.48
C GLY A 128 2.44 7.92 -7.10
N GLY A 129 1.25 8.44 -6.75
CA GLY A 129 0.52 8.14 -5.52
C GLY A 129 -0.29 6.83 -5.55
N VAL A 130 -1.04 6.55 -4.48
CA VAL A 130 -1.91 5.37 -4.39
C VAL A 130 -3.26 5.71 -5.02
N SER A 131 -3.53 5.13 -6.19
CA SER A 131 -4.78 5.38 -6.91
C SER A 131 -5.99 4.76 -6.19
N ARG A 132 -7.19 5.25 -6.53
CA ARG A 132 -8.46 4.67 -6.06
C ARG A 132 -8.58 3.19 -6.44
N THR A 133 -8.09 2.83 -7.62
CA THR A 133 -8.02 1.47 -8.15
C THR A 133 -7.08 0.60 -7.31
N THR A 134 -5.89 1.11 -6.97
CA THR A 134 -4.95 0.41 -6.08
C THR A 134 -5.55 0.15 -4.71
N PHE A 135 -6.28 1.11 -4.15
CA PHE A 135 -6.96 0.89 -2.88
C PHE A 135 -8.04 -0.19 -2.96
N GLN A 136 -8.83 -0.24 -4.05
CA GLN A 136 -9.79 -1.33 -4.26
C GLN A 136 -9.11 -2.70 -4.28
N VAL A 137 -7.98 -2.83 -4.99
CA VAL A 137 -7.18 -4.06 -4.99
C VAL A 137 -6.69 -4.40 -3.57
N CYS A 138 -6.20 -3.42 -2.82
CA CYS A 138 -5.79 -3.62 -1.42
C CYS A 138 -6.96 -4.11 -0.55
N ARG A 139 -8.19 -3.61 -0.73
CA ARG A 139 -9.39 -4.07 -0.01
C ARG A 139 -9.71 -5.54 -0.27
N LEU A 140 -9.51 -6.04 -1.48
CA LEU A 140 -9.62 -7.47 -1.78
C LEU A 140 -8.52 -8.26 -1.06
N LEU A 141 -7.26 -7.84 -1.24
CA LEU A 141 -6.10 -8.55 -0.71
C LEU A 141 -6.07 -8.56 0.83
N TYR A 142 -6.68 -7.57 1.48
CA TYR A 142 -6.87 -7.51 2.92
C TYR A 142 -7.50 -8.79 3.50
N PHE A 143 -8.45 -9.39 2.77
CA PHE A 143 -9.15 -10.59 3.22
C PHE A 143 -8.41 -11.89 2.84
N LEU A 144 -7.35 -11.81 2.02
CA LEU A 144 -6.70 -12.99 1.43
C LEU A 144 -5.27 -13.22 1.94
N PHE A 145 -4.64 -12.20 2.52
CA PHE A 145 -3.23 -12.18 2.94
C PHE A 145 -3.06 -11.67 4.38
N ASP A 146 -1.92 -11.96 5.00
CA ASP A 146 -1.55 -11.41 6.30
C ASP A 146 -0.75 -10.11 6.15
N PHE A 147 0.03 -10.01 5.07
CA PHE A 147 0.75 -8.80 4.70
C PHE A 147 0.46 -8.44 3.25
N VAL A 148 0.09 -7.17 3.00
CA VAL A 148 0.03 -6.58 1.66
C VAL A 148 1.01 -5.43 1.62
N PHE A 149 2.21 -5.68 1.13
CA PHE A 149 3.21 -4.63 0.90
C PHE A 149 2.74 -3.71 -0.23
N ILE A 150 2.83 -2.41 -0.01
CA ILE A 150 2.49 -1.39 -1.01
C ILE A 150 3.78 -0.65 -1.36
N GLU A 151 4.30 -0.85 -2.55
CA GLU A 151 5.53 -0.19 -3.03
C GLU A 151 5.16 0.98 -3.95
N THR A 152 5.67 2.17 -3.66
CA THR A 152 5.55 3.32 -4.58
C THR A 152 6.76 3.42 -5.50
N VAL A 153 6.58 4.01 -6.69
CA VAL A 153 7.65 4.24 -7.69
C VAL A 153 8.90 4.87 -7.07
N GLY A 154 8.70 5.95 -6.32
CA GLY A 154 9.77 6.82 -5.89
C GLY A 154 9.37 7.61 -4.65
N ILE A 155 9.75 8.88 -4.66
CA ILE A 155 9.59 9.85 -3.59
C ILE A 155 9.22 11.19 -4.22
N GLY A 156 8.16 11.78 -3.70
CA GLY A 156 7.59 13.03 -4.20
C GLY A 156 6.30 13.34 -3.45
N GLN A 157 5.69 14.48 -3.75
CA GLN A 157 4.53 14.96 -2.99
C GLN A 157 3.29 14.08 -3.14
N ASN A 158 3.19 13.33 -4.23
CA ASN A 158 2.05 12.45 -4.48
C ASN A 158 2.29 11.05 -3.91
N GLU A 159 3.55 10.62 -3.83
CA GLU A 159 3.97 9.39 -3.17
C GLU A 159 3.69 9.42 -1.66
N ILE A 160 3.49 10.61 -1.08
CA ILE A 160 3.00 10.83 0.29
C ILE A 160 1.61 10.21 0.51
N GLU A 161 0.79 10.01 -0.54
CA GLU A 161 -0.53 9.40 -0.41
C GLU A 161 -0.50 7.98 0.18
N ILE A 162 0.65 7.31 0.14
CA ILE A 162 0.85 6.01 0.80
C ILE A 162 0.46 6.06 2.29
N GLN A 163 0.58 7.22 2.94
CA GLN A 163 0.18 7.39 4.34
C GLN A 163 -1.31 7.15 4.59
N HIS A 164 -2.15 7.24 3.56
CA HIS A 164 -3.60 7.05 3.69
C HIS A 164 -4.04 5.60 3.54
N VAL A 165 -3.14 4.72 3.09
CA VAL A 165 -3.40 3.28 2.97
C VAL A 165 -2.52 2.45 3.89
N ALA A 166 -1.26 2.83 4.09
CA ALA A 166 -0.31 2.05 4.88
C ALA A 166 -0.63 2.11 6.38
N ASP A 167 -0.38 0.99 7.06
CA ASP A 167 -0.38 0.92 8.54
C ASP A 167 0.97 1.35 9.13
N ARG A 168 2.03 1.22 8.35
CA ARG A 168 3.38 1.66 8.73
C ARG A 168 4.18 1.97 7.49
N ILE A 169 4.86 3.11 7.48
CA ILE A 169 5.55 3.63 6.30
C ILE A 169 7.07 3.55 6.51
N TYR A 170 7.74 2.88 5.57
CA TYR A 170 9.18 2.73 5.54
C TYR A 170 9.76 3.53 4.37
N LEU A 171 10.64 4.48 4.68
CA LEU A 171 11.42 5.19 3.65
C LEU A 171 12.75 4.49 3.41
N VAL A 172 12.91 3.90 2.23
CA VAL A 172 14.12 3.20 1.80
C VAL A 172 15.07 4.16 1.10
N LEU A 173 16.24 4.35 1.69
CA LEU A 173 17.32 5.19 1.23
C LEU A 173 18.54 4.34 0.89
N GLN A 174 19.44 4.90 0.09
CA GLN A 174 20.77 4.33 -0.17
C GLN A 174 21.87 5.28 0.32
N PRO A 175 23.04 4.75 0.71
CA PRO A 175 24.20 5.55 1.04
C PRO A 175 24.57 6.54 -0.05
N LEU A 176 25.01 7.74 0.36
CA LEU A 176 25.49 8.82 -0.50
C LEU A 176 24.48 9.26 -1.58
N GLY A 177 23.18 9.05 -1.35
CA GLY A 177 22.13 9.42 -2.30
C GLY A 177 22.00 10.93 -2.55
N GLY A 178 22.60 11.80 -1.72
CA GLY A 178 22.65 13.26 -1.94
C GLY A 178 21.34 14.02 -1.73
N ASP A 179 20.22 13.32 -1.56
CA ASP A 179 18.89 13.92 -1.65
C ASP A 179 18.23 14.28 -0.31
N GLN A 180 18.87 13.95 0.82
CA GLN A 180 18.30 14.10 2.18
C GLN A 180 17.81 15.53 2.46
N VAL A 181 18.58 16.54 2.03
CA VAL A 181 18.20 17.96 2.19
C VAL A 181 16.97 18.33 1.37
N GLN A 182 16.79 17.74 0.18
CA GLN A 182 15.61 17.98 -0.64
C GLN A 182 14.37 17.32 -0.03
N PHE A 183 14.51 16.14 0.59
CA PHE A 183 13.40 15.45 1.26
C PHE A 183 12.90 16.22 2.47
N MET A 184 13.81 16.81 3.24
CA MET A 184 13.46 17.73 4.33
C MET A 184 12.64 18.91 3.79
N LYS A 185 13.09 19.55 2.70
CA LYS A 185 12.36 20.69 2.10
C LYS A 185 10.98 20.30 1.56
N ALA A 186 10.80 19.06 1.14
CA ALA A 186 9.54 18.56 0.60
C ALA A 186 8.57 18.01 1.67
N GLY A 187 8.95 18.05 2.96
CA GLY A 187 8.15 17.46 4.06
C GLY A 187 8.12 15.93 4.06
N ILE A 188 8.90 15.28 3.20
CA ILE A 188 8.89 13.80 3.05
C ILE A 188 9.47 13.13 4.30
N MET A 189 10.34 13.80 5.06
CA MET A 189 10.94 13.25 6.27
C MET A 189 9.97 13.12 7.46
N GLU A 190 8.82 13.79 7.39
CA GLU A 190 7.81 13.80 8.47
C GLU A 190 6.86 12.60 8.40
N ILE A 191 6.73 12.00 7.22
CA ILE A 191 5.73 10.95 6.94
C ILE A 191 6.15 9.54 7.40
N PRO A 192 7.41 9.09 7.23
CA PRO A 192 7.80 7.72 7.56
C PRO A 192 7.76 7.45 9.06
N ASP A 193 7.29 6.26 9.41
CA ASP A 193 7.36 5.73 10.77
C ASP A 193 8.71 5.07 11.04
N ALA A 194 9.43 4.69 9.99
CA ALA A 194 10.72 4.05 10.04
C ALA A 194 11.53 4.38 8.78
N PHE A 195 12.86 4.34 8.92
CA PHE A 195 13.79 4.52 7.81
C PHE A 195 14.57 3.24 7.57
N VAL A 196 14.87 2.96 6.31
CA VAL A 196 15.69 1.81 5.91
C VAL A 196 16.86 2.32 5.07
N LEU A 197 18.07 2.27 5.62
CA LEU A 197 19.30 2.51 4.87
C LEU A 197 19.76 1.20 4.23
N ASN A 198 19.28 0.94 3.02
CA ASN A 198 19.63 -0.25 2.26
C ASN A 198 21.00 -0.11 1.57
N LYS A 199 21.62 -1.21 1.14
CA LYS A 199 23.01 -1.26 0.64
C LYS A 199 24.04 -0.86 1.70
N SER A 200 23.75 -1.17 2.96
CA SER A 200 24.64 -0.90 4.10
C SER A 200 25.91 -1.74 4.10
N ASP A 201 26.05 -2.70 3.18
CA ASP A 201 27.27 -3.46 2.90
C ASP A 201 28.41 -2.63 2.26
N THR A 202 28.15 -1.36 1.93
CA THR A 202 29.13 -0.41 1.35
C THR A 202 30.13 0.19 2.37
N GLY A 203 30.17 -0.32 3.60
CA GLY A 203 31.14 0.08 4.63
C GLY A 203 31.04 1.55 5.02
N LEU A 204 32.15 2.29 4.91
CA LEU A 204 32.27 3.68 5.38
C LEU A 204 31.18 4.61 4.82
N ALA A 205 30.78 4.42 3.56
CA ALA A 205 29.71 5.20 2.94
C ALA A 205 28.36 5.03 3.65
N ALA A 206 28.05 3.80 4.08
CA ALA A 206 26.85 3.50 4.83
C ALA A 206 26.88 4.13 6.23
N ASP A 207 28.03 4.06 6.92
CA ASP A 207 28.19 4.67 8.25
C ASP A 207 28.00 6.19 8.18
N GLN A 208 28.65 6.87 7.22
CA GLN A 208 28.49 8.30 7.01
C GLN A 208 27.03 8.68 6.73
N SER A 209 26.36 7.91 5.87
CA SER A 209 24.97 8.17 5.50
C SER A 209 24.00 7.93 6.64
N PHE A 210 24.27 6.94 7.51
CA PHE A 210 23.51 6.67 8.71
C PHE A 210 23.59 7.84 9.69
N HIS A 211 24.79 8.36 9.96
CA HIS A 211 24.96 9.51 10.84
C HIS A 211 24.35 10.78 10.27
N ALA A 212 24.47 11.00 8.95
CA ALA A 212 23.82 12.12 8.27
C ALA A 212 22.29 12.05 8.39
N LEU A 213 21.71 10.86 8.17
CA LEU A 213 20.27 10.63 8.32
C LEU A 213 19.80 10.89 9.77
N LYS A 214 20.55 10.39 10.76
CA LYS A 214 20.23 10.63 12.17
C LYS A 214 20.25 12.13 12.51
N ALA A 215 21.22 12.87 11.99
CA ALA A 215 21.29 14.33 12.14
C ALA A 215 20.11 15.04 11.44
N SER A 216 19.74 14.63 10.22
CA SER A 216 18.57 15.18 9.53
C SER A 216 17.28 14.95 10.31
N LEU A 217 17.10 13.78 10.91
CA LEU A 217 15.92 13.49 11.74
C LEU A 217 15.86 14.38 12.98
N SER A 218 17.01 14.67 13.61
CA SER A 218 17.07 15.61 14.73
C SER A 218 16.66 17.03 14.40
N PHE A 219 16.79 17.40 13.13
CA PHE A 219 16.35 18.70 12.67
C PHE A 219 14.86 18.68 12.26
N SER A 220 14.43 17.65 11.54
CA SER A 220 13.06 17.58 11.00
C SER A 220 12.00 17.15 12.03
N ARG A 221 12.35 16.33 13.02
CA ARG A 221 11.43 15.84 14.06
C ARG A 221 12.07 15.92 15.45
N PRO A 222 12.29 17.14 15.98
CA PRO A 222 12.98 17.33 17.25
C PRO A 222 12.32 16.57 18.41
N GLY A 223 13.09 15.77 19.14
CA GLY A 223 12.64 14.97 20.29
C GLY A 223 12.01 13.61 19.95
N GLU A 224 11.92 13.25 18.66
CA GLU A 224 11.46 11.94 18.19
C GLU A 224 12.58 11.09 17.59
N GLU A 225 13.82 11.59 17.57
CA GLU A 225 14.91 11.01 16.79
C GLU A 225 15.27 9.59 17.20
N ASP A 226 15.31 9.34 18.51
CA ASP A 226 15.62 8.04 19.06
C ASP A 226 14.38 7.11 19.11
N ARG A 227 13.19 7.65 18.79
CA ARG A 227 11.94 6.87 18.71
C ARG A 227 11.70 6.29 17.32
N ILE A 228 12.20 6.96 16.28
CA ILE A 228 12.01 6.53 14.89
C ILE A 228 13.17 5.59 14.49
N PRO A 229 12.90 4.29 14.26
CA PRO A 229 13.96 3.34 13.97
C PRO A 229 14.58 3.59 12.58
N ILE A 230 15.90 3.42 12.51
CA ILE A 230 16.68 3.39 11.26
C ILE A 230 17.27 1.98 11.11
N PHE A 231 16.73 1.20 10.19
CA PHE A 231 17.22 -0.13 9.87
C PHE A 231 18.35 -0.05 8.84
N ARG A 232 19.50 -0.64 9.15
CA ARG A 232 20.61 -0.77 8.20
C ARG A 232 20.51 -2.12 7.52
N THR A 233 20.18 -2.14 6.23
CA THR A 233 19.92 -3.40 5.51
C THR A 233 20.84 -3.58 4.31
N SER A 234 20.98 -4.83 3.88
CA SER A 234 21.55 -5.18 2.59
C SER A 234 20.66 -6.24 1.94
N ALA A 235 19.91 -5.85 0.92
CA ALA A 235 19.05 -6.79 0.18
C ALA A 235 19.86 -7.88 -0.56
N THR A 236 21.14 -7.64 -0.86
CA THR A 236 22.03 -8.58 -1.53
C THR A 236 22.59 -9.63 -0.58
N THR A 237 23.09 -9.21 0.60
CA THR A 237 23.68 -10.14 1.59
C THR A 237 22.63 -10.69 2.55
N GLY A 238 21.53 -9.99 2.76
CA GLY A 238 20.50 -10.30 3.75
C GLY A 238 20.74 -9.69 5.13
N SER A 239 21.86 -8.99 5.34
CA SER A 239 22.14 -8.32 6.61
C SER A 239 21.04 -7.33 6.98
N GLY A 240 20.60 -7.32 8.25
CA GLY A 240 19.62 -6.36 8.78
C GLY A 240 18.16 -6.63 8.40
N VAL A 241 17.91 -7.63 7.55
CA VAL A 241 16.56 -7.89 7.00
C VAL A 241 15.67 -8.57 8.04
N GLN A 242 16.26 -9.37 8.94
CA GLN A 242 15.57 -10.03 10.04
C GLN A 242 15.02 -9.02 11.05
N GLU A 243 15.81 -8.01 11.40
CA GLU A 243 15.41 -6.93 12.30
C GLU A 243 14.29 -6.09 11.70
N LEU A 244 14.37 -5.77 10.40
CA LEU A 244 13.30 -5.09 9.68
C LEU A 244 12.01 -5.94 9.62
N SER A 245 12.14 -7.26 9.35
CA SER A 245 11.00 -8.19 9.38
C SER A 245 10.32 -8.22 10.76
N ALA A 246 11.11 -8.24 11.83
CA ALA A 246 10.59 -8.25 13.20
C ALA A 246 9.80 -6.96 13.52
N ASP A 247 10.24 -5.80 13.04
CA ASP A 247 9.48 -4.54 13.19
C ASP A 247 8.16 -4.57 12.42
N ILE A 248 8.16 -5.09 11.18
CA ILE A 248 6.93 -5.26 10.37
C ILE A 248 5.93 -6.16 11.08
N VAL A 249 6.39 -7.30 11.61
CA VAL A 249 5.53 -8.24 12.37
C VAL A 249 5.06 -7.63 13.70
N ALA A 250 5.88 -6.80 14.35
CA ALA A 250 5.49 -6.11 15.58
C ALA A 250 4.43 -5.02 15.32
N ALA A 251 4.51 -4.34 14.17
CA ALA A 251 3.55 -3.32 13.75
C ALA A 251 2.14 -3.90 13.50
N ASP A 252 2.03 -5.18 13.11
CA ASP A 252 0.74 -5.90 13.07
C ASP A 252 0.01 -5.88 14.42
N ARG A 253 0.77 -5.90 15.51
CA ARG A 253 0.27 -6.17 16.87
C ARG A 253 0.02 -4.91 17.71
N LYS A 254 0.33 -3.69 17.24
CA LYS A 254 0.29 -2.45 18.04
C LYS A 254 -0.26 -1.24 17.28
N ASP A 255 -0.78 -0.28 18.06
CA ASP A 255 -1.20 1.14 17.88
C ASP A 255 -0.99 1.94 16.56
N PHE A 256 -0.26 1.44 15.56
CA PHE A 256 -0.01 2.11 14.28
C PHE A 256 -1.09 1.83 13.21
N ARG A 257 -1.95 0.84 13.45
CA ARG A 257 -2.98 0.42 12.50
C ARG A 257 -4.05 1.50 12.34
N ARG A 258 -4.07 2.14 11.16
CA ARG A 258 -5.31 2.77 10.70
C ARG A 258 -6.35 1.69 10.50
N THR A 259 -7.54 1.90 11.03
CA THR A 259 -8.64 0.99 10.80
C THR A 259 -8.98 0.96 9.30
N MET A 260 -9.46 -0.18 8.80
CA MET A 260 -9.91 -0.26 7.40
C MET A 260 -10.97 0.83 7.11
N ASN A 261 -11.80 1.17 8.08
CA ASN A 261 -12.82 2.23 7.96
C ASN A 261 -12.21 3.62 7.73
N GLU A 262 -11.09 3.95 8.38
CA GLU A 262 -10.39 5.24 8.16
C GLU A 262 -9.78 5.31 6.77
N LYS A 263 -9.18 4.21 6.31
CA LYS A 263 -8.66 4.09 4.94
C LYS A 263 -9.81 4.24 3.94
N GLU A 264 -10.90 3.49 4.13
CA GLU A 264 -12.11 3.57 3.31
C GLU A 264 -12.70 4.99 3.28
N ALA A 265 -12.74 5.71 4.40
CA ALA A 265 -13.22 7.09 4.44
C ALA A 265 -12.40 8.04 3.56
N TYR A 266 -11.07 7.98 3.65
CA TYR A 266 -10.20 8.81 2.82
C TYR A 266 -10.41 8.53 1.33
N PHE A 267 -10.39 7.26 0.93
CA PHE A 267 -10.52 6.88 -0.47
C PHE A 267 -11.92 7.09 -1.02
N PHE A 268 -12.95 7.07 -0.16
CA PHE A 268 -14.31 7.42 -0.56
C PHE A 268 -14.42 8.92 -0.84
N GLU A 269 -13.86 9.76 0.01
CA GLU A 269 -13.81 11.20 -0.23
C GLU A 269 -12.97 11.55 -1.48
N LYS A 270 -11.83 10.88 -1.67
CA LYS A 270 -11.02 10.96 -2.90
C LYS A 270 -11.88 10.58 -4.12
N TRP A 271 -12.60 9.45 -4.07
CA TRP A 271 -13.51 9.06 -5.15
C TRP A 271 -14.59 10.11 -5.43
N VAL A 272 -15.24 10.67 -4.39
CA VAL A 272 -16.26 11.71 -4.58
C VAL A 272 -15.66 12.96 -5.24
N ARG A 273 -14.47 13.38 -4.79
CA ARG A 273 -13.75 14.53 -5.34
C ARG A 273 -13.39 14.33 -6.81
N ASP A 274 -12.91 13.15 -7.17
CA ASP A 274 -12.44 12.87 -8.52
C ASP A 274 -13.60 12.74 -9.51
N GLU A 275 -14.71 12.09 -9.12
CA GLU A 275 -15.86 11.87 -10.00
C GLU A 275 -16.83 13.05 -10.07
N TYR A 276 -17.04 13.77 -8.96
CA TYR A 276 -18.10 14.78 -8.84
C TYR A 276 -17.57 16.17 -8.46
N GLY A 277 -16.26 16.31 -8.27
CA GLY A 277 -15.62 17.58 -7.97
C GLY A 277 -16.08 18.21 -6.65
N ARG A 278 -15.96 19.54 -6.60
CA ARG A 278 -16.32 20.34 -5.41
C ARG A 278 -17.80 20.23 -5.05
N THR A 279 -18.68 20.07 -6.05
CA THR A 279 -20.13 19.96 -5.82
C THR A 279 -20.47 18.66 -5.12
N GLY A 280 -19.86 17.54 -5.55
CA GLY A 280 -20.00 16.26 -4.85
C GLY A 280 -19.51 16.32 -3.41
N LEU A 281 -18.36 16.94 -3.15
CA LEU A 281 -17.85 17.10 -1.78
C LEU A 281 -18.78 17.94 -0.89
N ARG A 282 -19.38 19.01 -1.43
CA ARG A 282 -20.39 19.79 -0.70
C ARG A 282 -21.61 18.94 -0.37
N PHE A 283 -22.11 18.17 -1.35
CA PHE A 283 -23.24 17.28 -1.14
C PHE A 283 -22.95 16.22 -0.07
N LEU A 284 -21.77 15.58 -0.14
CA LEU A 284 -21.31 14.62 0.85
C LEU A 284 -21.41 15.21 2.27
N ASN A 285 -20.88 16.43 2.46
CA ASN A 285 -20.85 17.12 3.75
C ASN A 285 -22.21 17.66 4.23
N GLN A 286 -23.15 17.94 3.32
CA GLN A 286 -24.50 18.41 3.66
C GLN A 286 -25.40 17.26 4.14
N MET A 287 -25.30 16.09 3.49
CA MET A 287 -26.15 14.93 3.82
C MET A 287 -25.74 14.29 5.16
N ARG A 288 -24.44 14.21 5.42
CA ARG A 288 -23.82 13.75 6.67
C ARG A 288 -22.47 14.46 6.83
N PRO A 289 -22.00 14.76 8.05
CA PRO A 289 -20.70 15.38 8.21
C PRO A 289 -19.57 14.38 7.89
N GLY A 290 -19.15 14.34 6.62
CA GLY A 290 -17.97 13.65 6.12
C GLY A 290 -18.15 12.20 5.66
N ALA A 291 -17.12 11.69 4.98
CA ALA A 291 -17.09 10.35 4.38
C ALA A 291 -17.33 9.22 5.39
N SER A 292 -16.73 9.28 6.58
CA SER A 292 -16.87 8.24 7.62
C SER A 292 -18.32 8.04 8.05
N ALA A 293 -19.08 9.14 8.22
CA ALA A 293 -20.48 9.08 8.62
C ALA A 293 -21.36 8.50 7.50
N TYR A 294 -21.02 8.83 6.25
CA TYR A 294 -21.72 8.29 5.07
C TYR A 294 -21.49 6.77 4.94
N LEU A 295 -20.24 6.33 5.01
CA LEU A 295 -19.87 4.91 4.95
C LEU A 295 -20.53 4.08 6.05
N LYS A 296 -20.56 4.59 7.30
CA LYS A 296 -21.20 3.90 8.42
C LYS A 296 -22.69 3.66 8.18
N LYS A 297 -23.39 4.62 7.55
CA LYS A 297 -24.82 4.48 7.20
C LYS A 297 -25.00 3.47 6.05
N ALA A 298 -24.12 3.52 5.06
CA ALA A 298 -24.23 2.67 3.88
C ALA A 298 -23.94 1.20 4.17
N GLY A 299 -23.07 0.89 5.14
CA GLY A 299 -22.70 -0.47 5.55
C GLY A 299 -21.39 -0.98 4.92
N SER A 300 -21.03 -0.46 3.75
CA SER A 300 -19.76 -0.72 3.08
C SER A 300 -19.38 0.39 2.10
N PHE A 301 -18.11 0.41 1.69
CA PHE A 301 -17.61 1.34 0.67
C PHE A 301 -18.35 1.23 -0.66
N ASP A 302 -18.55 0.01 -1.17
CA ASP A 302 -19.18 -0.20 -2.48
C ASP A 302 -20.68 0.18 -2.45
N GLU A 303 -21.38 -0.14 -1.35
CA GLU A 303 -22.76 0.34 -1.13
C GLU A 303 -22.82 1.87 -1.04
N ALA A 304 -21.84 2.50 -0.37
CA ALA A 304 -21.76 3.95 -0.31
C ALA A 304 -21.55 4.57 -1.70
N GLN A 305 -20.71 3.98 -2.55
CA GLN A 305 -20.51 4.46 -3.93
C GLN A 305 -21.82 4.39 -4.73
N MET A 306 -22.55 3.28 -4.63
CA MET A 306 -23.82 3.09 -5.33
C MET A 306 -24.90 4.07 -4.83
N GLN A 307 -25.05 4.19 -3.51
CA GLN A 307 -26.00 5.12 -2.88
C GLN A 307 -25.67 6.56 -3.26
N PHE A 308 -24.41 6.98 -3.15
CA PHE A 308 -24.00 8.35 -3.45
C PHE A 308 -24.24 8.69 -4.92
N HIS A 309 -23.93 7.77 -5.84
CA HIS A 309 -24.17 7.96 -7.27
C HIS A 309 -25.66 8.17 -7.58
N GLY A 310 -26.54 7.36 -6.97
CA GLY A 310 -27.98 7.48 -7.12
C GLY A 310 -28.54 8.77 -6.51
N GLU A 311 -28.16 9.08 -5.27
CA GLU A 311 -28.59 10.28 -4.54
C GLU A 311 -28.13 11.57 -5.25
N TYR A 312 -26.90 11.61 -5.76
CA TYR A 312 -26.36 12.78 -6.47
C TYR A 312 -27.02 13.00 -7.83
N ARG A 313 -27.28 11.94 -8.61
CA ARG A 313 -28.00 12.04 -9.91
C ARG A 313 -29.47 12.37 -9.77
N GLY A 314 -30.07 12.08 -8.61
CA GLY A 314 -31.46 12.40 -8.30
C GLY A 314 -31.69 13.85 -7.86
N GLN A 315 -30.65 14.69 -7.81
CA GLN A 315 -30.81 16.11 -7.52
C GLN A 315 -31.47 16.83 -8.70
N PRO A 316 -32.40 17.77 -8.43
CA PRO A 316 -32.99 18.63 -9.46
C PRO A 316 -31.97 19.57 -10.09
#